data_AF-A0A8T6DJD7-F1
#
_entry.id   AF-A0A8T6DJD7-F1
#
_cell.length_a   1.000
_cell.length_b   1.000
_cell.length_c   1.000
_cell.angle_alpha   90.00
_cell.angle_beta   90.00
_cell.angle_gamma   90.00
#
_symmetry.space_group_name_H-M   'P 1'
#
loop_
_entity.id
_entity.type
_entity.pdbx_description
1 polymer ?
#
loop_
_entity_poly.entity_id
_entity_poly.type
_entity_poly.pdbx_seq_one_letter_code
_entity_poly.pdbx_strand_id
1 'polypeptide(L)'
;MPASGQELLEQSIDNCQQIADGLGTVNAAWETSIVEILDKFDEISDTFFFKTMPSVPAARAVVRDSESVLALRQSEEWDEFGTAITSLIASSQNLIEKAGMKGVTLT
;
A
#
# COMPACT_ATOMS: atom_id res chain seq x y z
N MET A 1 -14.03 8.50 -16.26
CA MET A 1 -14.79 7.88 -15.14
C MET A 1 -13.92 7.96 -13.90
N PRO A 2 -14.46 8.13 -12.69
CA PRO A 2 -13.65 8.01 -11.48
C PRO A 2 -13.08 6.59 -11.38
N ALA A 3 -11.81 6.45 -10.98
CA ALA A 3 -11.17 5.15 -10.78
C ALA A 3 -11.95 4.35 -9.72
N SER A 4 -12.26 3.10 -10.04
CA SER A 4 -12.95 2.16 -9.16
C SER A 4 -12.08 1.78 -7.96
N GLY A 5 -12.69 1.22 -6.91
CA GLY A 5 -11.93 0.70 -5.78
C GLY A 5 -10.89 -0.34 -6.21
N GLN A 6 -11.23 -1.20 -7.17
CA GLN A 6 -10.35 -2.25 -7.67
C GLN A 6 -9.17 -1.69 -8.45
N GLU A 7 -9.39 -0.74 -9.37
CA GLU A 7 -8.29 -0.07 -10.09
C GLU A 7 -7.31 0.63 -9.13
N LEU A 8 -7.83 1.25 -8.06
CA LEU A 8 -6.99 1.91 -7.05
C LEU A 8 -6.18 0.89 -6.23
N LEU A 9 -6.75 -0.29 -5.95
CA LEU A 9 -6.03 -1.35 -5.25
C LEU A 9 -4.94 -1.95 -6.13
N GLU A 10 -5.24 -2.25 -7.39
CA GLU A 10 -4.25 -2.75 -8.36
C GLU A 10 -3.09 -1.76 -8.54
N GLN A 11 -3.39 -0.46 -8.63
CA GLN A 11 -2.36 0.58 -8.67
C GLN A 11 -1.51 0.63 -7.39
N SER A 12 -2.13 0.44 -6.23
CA SER A 12 -1.41 0.38 -4.95
C SER A 12 -0.48 -0.84 -4.89
N ILE A 13 -0.95 -2.00 -5.38
CA ILE A 13 -0.15 -3.23 -5.46
C ILE A 13 1.06 -3.02 -6.36
N ASP A 14 0.88 -2.48 -7.57
CA ASP A 14 1.97 -2.21 -8.50
C ASP A 14 3.03 -1.28 -7.89
N ASN A 15 2.60 -0.16 -7.29
CA ASN A 15 3.50 0.76 -6.61
C ASN A 15 4.26 0.09 -5.46
N CYS A 16 3.57 -0.64 -4.58
CA CYS A 16 4.21 -1.36 -3.47
C CYS A 16 5.20 -2.42 -3.96
N GLN A 17 4.93 -3.09 -5.08
CA GLN A 17 5.83 -4.06 -5.67
C GLN A 17 7.10 -3.42 -6.22
N GLN A 18 6.97 -2.26 -6.87
CA GLN A 18 8.13 -1.45 -7.30
C GLN A 18 8.92 -0.89 -6.11
N ILE A 19 8.25 -0.56 -5.00
CA ILE A 19 8.91 -0.11 -3.76
C ILE A 19 9.73 -1.24 -3.14
N ALA A 20 9.13 -2.43 -3.00
CA ALA A 20 9.76 -3.59 -2.38
C ALA A 20 10.94 -4.14 -3.17
N ASP A 21 10.93 -4.03 -4.50
CA ASP A 21 12.01 -4.53 -5.37
C ASP A 21 13.38 -4.03 -4.91
N GLY A 22 14.25 -4.94 -4.46
CA GLY A 22 15.60 -4.63 -3.99
C GLY A 22 15.70 -3.82 -2.69
N LEU A 23 14.58 -3.48 -2.04
CA LEU A 23 14.57 -2.67 -0.82
C LEU A 23 15.25 -3.37 0.35
N GLY A 24 15.25 -4.71 0.37
CA GLY A 24 15.92 -5.50 1.41
C GLY A 24 17.43 -5.29 1.48
N THR A 25 18.04 -4.80 0.40
CA THR A 25 19.47 -4.44 0.37
C THR A 25 19.76 -3.14 1.14
N VAL A 26 18.76 -2.25 1.24
CA VAL A 26 18.83 -1.00 1.99
C VAL A 26 18.30 -1.21 3.41
N ASN A 27 17.12 -1.81 3.53
CA ASN A 27 16.45 -2.07 4.80
C ASN A 27 15.47 -3.24 4.68
N ALA A 28 15.85 -4.39 5.23
CA ALA A 28 15.04 -5.60 5.24
C ALA A 28 13.72 -5.45 6.03
N ALA A 29 13.67 -4.60 7.06
CA ALA A 29 12.44 -4.39 7.82
C ALA A 29 11.40 -3.65 6.98
N TRP A 30 11.82 -2.62 6.23
CA TRP A 30 10.93 -1.92 5.31
C TRP A 30 10.40 -2.83 4.21
N GLU A 31 11.28 -3.63 3.59
CA GLU A 31 10.86 -4.61 2.58
C GLU A 31 9.83 -5.59 3.15
N THR A 32 10.07 -6.10 4.36
CA THR A 32 9.15 -7.03 5.04
C THR A 32 7.77 -6.40 5.21
N SER A 33 7.68 -5.17 5.74
CA SER A 33 6.38 -4.51 5.94
C SER A 33 5.64 -4.26 4.61
N ILE A 34 6.34 -3.91 3.52
CA ILE A 34 5.71 -3.72 2.20
C ILE A 34 5.24 -5.06 1.62
N VAL A 35 6.02 -6.13 1.77
CA VAL A 35 5.63 -7.48 1.34
C VAL A 35 4.40 -7.98 2.10
N GLU A 36 4.31 -7.71 3.42
CA GLU A 36 3.11 -8.00 4.20
C GLU A 36 1.89 -7.22 3.71
N ILE A 37 2.05 -5.95 3.32
CA ILE A 37 0.98 -5.16 2.71
C ILE A 37 0.53 -5.78 1.38
N LEU A 38 1.46 -6.21 0.53
CA LEU A 38 1.16 -6.85 -0.75
C LEU A 38 0.33 -8.12 -0.58
N ASP A 39 0.73 -8.99 0.35
CA ASP A 39 -0.02 -10.22 0.68
C ASP A 39 -1.45 -9.88 1.14
N LYS A 40 -1.60 -8.86 1.99
CA LYS A 40 -2.92 -8.42 2.47
C LYS A 40 -3.75 -7.75 1.38
N PHE A 41 -3.13 -7.04 0.46
CA PHE A 41 -3.82 -6.43 -0.68
C PHE A 41 -4.33 -7.49 -1.65
N ASP A 42 -3.55 -8.53 -1.91
CA ASP A 42 -3.99 -9.69 -2.69
C ASP A 42 -5.21 -10.36 -2.02
N GLU A 43 -5.14 -10.61 -0.70
CA GLU A 43 -6.23 -11.21 0.08
C GLU A 43 -7.53 -10.36 0.02
N ILE A 44 -7.43 -9.03 0.13
CA ILE A 44 -8.62 -8.16 0.05
C ILE A 44 -9.07 -7.89 -1.39
N SER A 45 -8.24 -8.10 -2.41
CA SER A 45 -8.57 -7.78 -3.80
C SER A 45 -9.78 -8.54 -4.31
N ASP A 46 -9.97 -9.76 -3.81
CA ASP A 46 -11.09 -10.61 -4.18
C ASP A 46 -12.38 -10.32 -3.40
N THR A 47 -12.32 -9.43 -2.39
CA THR A 47 -13.47 -9.13 -1.55
C THR A 47 -14.54 -8.33 -2.28
N PHE A 48 -15.78 -8.53 -1.86
CA PHE A 48 -16.95 -7.82 -2.40
C PHE A 48 -16.85 -6.29 -2.26
N PHE A 49 -16.05 -5.82 -1.29
CA PHE A 49 -15.82 -4.40 -1.03
C PHE A 49 -15.24 -3.68 -2.24
N PHE A 50 -14.17 -4.21 -2.84
CA PHE A 50 -13.52 -3.59 -4.01
C PHE A 50 -14.31 -3.79 -5.30
N LYS A 51 -15.02 -4.94 -5.41
CA LYS A 51 -15.86 -5.26 -6.57
C LYS A 51 -17.11 -4.38 -6.70
N THR A 52 -17.57 -3.75 -5.60
CA THR A 52 -18.85 -3.02 -5.58
C THR A 52 -18.75 -1.56 -5.18
N MET A 53 -17.66 -1.10 -4.57
CA MET A 53 -17.48 0.31 -4.25
C MET A 53 -16.76 1.06 -5.39
N PRO A 54 -17.44 2.00 -6.07
CA PRO A 54 -16.85 2.77 -7.17
C PRO A 54 -15.82 3.81 -6.70
N SER A 55 -15.69 4.06 -5.40
CA SER A 55 -14.68 4.97 -4.87
C SER A 55 -14.40 4.62 -3.41
N VAL A 56 -13.21 4.11 -3.13
CA VAL A 56 -12.75 3.81 -1.78
C VAL A 56 -11.75 4.90 -1.35
N PRO A 57 -12.13 5.85 -0.47
CA PRO A 57 -11.23 6.92 -0.05
C PRO A 57 -9.93 6.44 0.58
N ALA A 58 -9.98 5.30 1.30
CA ALA A 58 -8.79 4.68 1.88
C ALA A 58 -7.83 4.16 0.79
N ALA A 59 -8.34 3.60 -0.31
CA ALA A 59 -7.50 3.15 -1.42
C ALA A 59 -6.81 4.33 -2.11
N ARG A 60 -7.50 5.48 -2.24
CA ARG A 60 -6.86 6.71 -2.77
C ARG A 60 -5.74 7.23 -1.87
N ALA A 61 -5.89 7.10 -0.55
CA ALA A 61 -4.83 7.48 0.38
C ALA A 61 -3.60 6.59 0.19
N VAL A 62 -3.81 5.27 0.11
CA VAL A 62 -2.73 4.31 -0.17
C VAL A 62 -2.04 4.61 -1.51
N VAL A 63 -2.78 4.86 -2.59
CA VAL A 63 -2.19 5.25 -3.88
C VAL A 63 -1.29 6.47 -3.70
N ARG A 64 -1.80 7.55 -3.10
CA ARG A 64 -1.03 8.78 -2.88
C ARG A 64 0.24 8.55 -2.05
N ASP A 65 0.13 7.79 -0.97
CA ASP A 65 1.25 7.52 -0.08
C ASP A 65 2.29 6.63 -0.80
N SER A 66 1.84 5.62 -1.55
CA SER A 66 2.71 4.74 -2.34
C SER A 66 3.42 5.48 -3.47
N GLU A 67 2.76 6.43 -4.16
CA GLU A 67 3.40 7.30 -5.15
C GLU A 67 4.49 8.18 -4.50
N SER A 68 4.22 8.69 -3.30
CA SER A 68 5.18 9.51 -2.55
C SER A 68 6.40 8.69 -2.13
N VAL A 69 6.19 7.49 -1.59
CA VAL A 69 7.25 6.56 -1.21
C VAL A 69 8.07 6.12 -2.44
N LEU A 70 7.41 5.83 -3.56
CA LEU A 70 8.06 5.42 -4.79
C LEU A 70 8.94 6.56 -5.36
N ALA A 71 8.47 7.80 -5.33
CA ALA A 71 9.26 8.96 -5.75
C ALA A 71 10.52 9.16 -4.87
N LEU A 72 10.39 8.98 -3.55
CA LEU A 72 11.51 9.05 -2.61
C LEU A 72 12.51 7.90 -2.83
N ARG A 73 12.03 6.68 -3.12
CA ARG A 73 12.88 5.55 -3.51
C ARG A 73 13.69 5.87 -4.76
N GLN A 74 13.04 6.41 -5.80
CA GLN A 74 13.70 6.74 -7.06
C GLN A 74 14.73 7.86 -6.91
N SER A 75 14.56 8.73 -5.92
CA SER A 75 15.48 9.82 -5.59
C SER A 75 16.51 9.43 -4.52
N GLU A 76 16.45 8.18 -4.03
CA GLU A 76 17.32 7.65 -2.97
C GLU A 76 17.30 8.49 -1.66
N GLU A 77 16.18 9.17 -1.38
CA GLU A 77 16.03 10.04 -0.20
C GLU A 77 15.57 9.24 1.03
N TRP A 78 16.48 8.43 1.57
CA TRP A 78 16.17 7.41 2.58
C TRP A 78 15.69 7.97 3.94
N ASP A 79 16.09 9.18 4.33
CA ASP A 79 15.63 9.83 5.55
C ASP A 79 14.13 10.16 5.49
N GLU A 80 13.69 10.76 4.39
CA GLU A 80 12.27 11.07 4.15
C GLU A 80 11.47 9.80 3.85
N PHE A 81 12.09 8.84 3.18
CA PHE A 81 11.50 7.55 2.86
C PHE A 81 10.99 6.80 4.09
N GLY A 82 11.75 6.77 5.19
CA GLY A 82 11.32 6.09 6.42
C GLY A 82 10.03 6.68 7.02
N THR A 83 9.87 7.99 6.95
CA THR A 83 8.64 8.68 7.39
C THR A 83 7.48 8.39 6.44
N ALA A 84 7.75 8.41 5.13
CA ALA A 84 6.75 8.11 4.11
C ALA A 84 6.24 6.66 4.18
N ILE A 85 7.13 5.68 4.42
CA ILE A 85 6.75 4.28 4.64
C ILE A 85 5.82 4.13 5.84
N THR A 86 6.09 4.82 6.94
CA THR A 86 5.22 4.76 8.12
C THR A 86 3.80 5.24 7.79
N SER A 87 3.70 6.28 6.95
CA SER A 87 2.41 6.80 6.48
C SER A 87 1.70 5.80 5.55
N LEU A 88 2.44 5.19 4.61
CA LEU A 88 1.93 4.14 3.73
C LEU A 88 1.43 2.92 4.51
N ILE A 89 2.14 2.48 5.55
CA ILE A 89 1.71 1.39 6.42
C ILE A 89 0.39 1.76 7.10
N ALA A 90 0.28 2.97 7.66
CA ALA A 90 -0.93 3.42 8.35
C ALA A 90 -2.15 3.51 7.40
N SER A 91 -1.98 4.04 6.19
CA SER A 91 -3.07 4.09 5.20
C SER A 91 -3.44 2.71 4.68
N SER A 92 -2.46 1.81 4.51
CA SER A 92 -2.68 0.41 4.13
C SER A 92 -3.46 -0.35 5.21
N GLN A 93 -3.12 -0.18 6.49
CA GLN A 93 -3.91 -0.73 7.60
C GLN A 93 -5.35 -0.23 7.56
N ASN A 94 -5.55 1.08 7.36
CA ASN A 94 -6.90 1.64 7.27
C ASN A 94 -7.74 1.02 6.14
N LEU A 95 -7.10 0.76 4.99
CA LEU A 95 -7.74 0.11 3.86
C LEU A 95 -8.12 -1.34 4.17
N ILE A 96 -7.20 -2.11 4.75
CA ILE A 96 -7.38 -3.51 5.15
C ILE A 96 -8.54 -3.63 6.16
N GLU A 97 -8.56 -2.78 7.19
CA GLU A 97 -9.63 -2.76 8.19
C GLU A 97 -11.01 -2.46 7.56
N LYS A 98 -11.06 -1.51 6.62
CA LYS A 98 -12.31 -1.15 5.91
C LYS A 98 -12.79 -2.22 4.94
N ALA A 99 -11.86 -2.98 4.36
CA ALA A 99 -12.18 -4.13 3.51
C ALA A 99 -12.74 -5.33 4.29
N GLY A 100 -12.77 -5.26 5.63
CA GLY A 100 -13.40 -6.27 6.49
C GLY A 100 -12.43 -7.14 7.27
N MET A 101 -11.12 -6.94 7.11
CA MET A 101 -10.08 -7.59 7.91
C MET A 101 -9.84 -6.84 9.23
N LYS A 102 -10.89 -6.74 10.05
CA LYS A 102 -10.80 -6.08 11.36
C LYS A 102 -9.86 -6.90 12.27
N GLY A 103 -8.75 -6.30 12.72
CA GLY A 103 -7.80 -6.90 13.66
C GLY A 103 -6.46 -7.37 13.08
N VAL A 104 -6.17 -7.12 11.80
CA VAL A 104 -4.84 -7.34 11.23
C VAL A 104 -3.89 -6.22 11.66
N THR A 105 -2.85 -6.55 12.42
CA THR A 105 -1.76 -5.63 12.77
C THR A 105 -0.57 -5.95 11.87
N LEU A 106 -0.13 -5.00 11.04
CA LEU A 106 1.13 -5.14 10.29
C LEU A 106 2.29 -4.92 11.27
N THR A 107 3.33 -5.76 11.20
CA THR A 107 4.42 -5.81 12.18
C THR A 107 5.71 -5.14 11.71
#